data_AF-A0A9E3AQZ2-F1
#
_entry.id   AF-A0A9E3AQZ2-F1
#
_cell.length_a   1.000
_cell.length_b   1.000
_cell.length_c   1.000
_cell.angle_alpha   90.00
_cell.angle_beta   90.00
_cell.angle_gamma   90.00
#
_symmetry.space_group_name_H-M   'P 1'
#
loop_
_entity.id
_entity.type
_entity.pdbx_description
1 polymer ?
#
loop_
_entity_poly.entity_id
_entity_poly.type
_entity_poly.pdbx_seq_one_letter_code
_entity_poly.pdbx_strand_id
1 'polypeptide(L)' 'MLDFDAGKYAGFVWPAYGLTALVFAGLVADSLARARRWRRSLEAREREQAGEDGLQKGRGP' A
#
# COMPACT_ATOMS: atom_id res chain seq x y z
N MET A 1 12.01 11.61 38.64
CA MET A 1 10.93 12.47 38.13
C MET A 1 11.16 12.61 36.64
N LEU A 2 10.22 12.16 35.80
CA LEU A 2 10.31 12.38 34.35
C LEU A 2 10.09 13.87 34.13
N ASP A 3 11.19 14.59 34.02
CA ASP A 3 11.19 16.04 33.88
C ASP A 3 10.67 16.38 32.48
N PHE A 4 9.42 16.82 32.43
CA PHE A 4 8.76 17.32 31.23
C PHE A 4 9.24 18.75 30.87
N ASP A 5 10.53 19.05 31.02
CA ASP A 5 11.18 20.16 30.30
C ASP A 5 11.14 19.91 28.77
N ALA A 6 10.75 18.69 28.38
CA ALA A 6 10.24 18.39 27.06
C ALA A 6 9.04 19.27 26.65
N GLY A 7 8.33 20.01 27.52
CA GLY A 7 7.28 20.94 27.08
C GLY A 7 7.78 22.05 26.14
N LYS A 8 8.98 22.58 26.37
CA LYS A 8 9.57 23.66 25.55
C LYS A 8 10.24 23.12 24.27
N TYR A 9 10.85 21.94 24.32
CA TYR A 9 11.50 21.30 23.18
C TYR A 9 10.57 20.39 22.37
N ALA A 10 9.47 19.90 22.95
CA ALA A 10 8.46 19.10 22.24
C ALA A 10 7.87 19.89 21.09
N GLY A 11 7.68 21.20 21.24
CA GLY A 11 7.22 22.06 20.13
C GLY A 11 8.16 22.06 18.92
N PHE A 12 9.47 21.85 19.12
CA PHE A 12 10.47 21.76 18.04
C PHE A 12 10.71 20.33 17.54
N VAL A 13 10.54 19.34 18.42
CA VAL A 13 10.79 17.92 18.15
C VAL A 13 9.59 17.25 17.47
N TRP A 14 8.37 17.62 17.84
CA TRP A 14 7.15 17.11 17.24
C TRP A 14 7.01 17.36 15.74
N PRO A 15 7.39 18.52 15.18
CA PRO A 15 7.38 18.74 13.74
C PRO A 15 8.26 17.76 12.99
N ALA A 16 9.45 17.43 13.50
CA ALA A 16 10.36 16.48 12.87
C ALA A 16 9.79 15.05 12.90
N TYR A 17 9.23 14.63 14.05
CA TYR A 17 8.56 13.33 14.15
C TYR A 17 7.27 13.28 13.33
N GLY A 18 6.51 14.36 13.29
CA GLY A 18 5.30 14.51 12.51
C GLY A 18 5.59 14.45 11.01
N LEU A 19 6.64 15.12 10.55
CA LEU A 19 7.10 15.06 9.17
C LEU A 19 7.54 13.64 8.80
N THR A 20 8.30 12.99 9.67
CA THR A 20 8.74 11.60 9.47
C THR A 20 7.54 10.66 9.39
N ALA A 21 6.60 10.74 10.33
CA ALA A 21 5.38 9.94 10.32
C ALA A 21 4.54 10.21 9.07
N LEU A 22 4.48 11.46 8.60
CA LEU A 22 3.75 11.85 7.40
C LEU A 22 4.40 11.27 6.13
N VAL A 23 5.73 11.34 6.00
CA VAL A 23 6.44 10.69 4.90
C VAL A 23 6.22 9.18 4.93
N PHE A 24 6.32 8.55 6.11
CA PHE A 24 6.12 7.12 6.26
C PHE A 24 4.69 6.70 5.88
N ALA A 25 3.68 7.44 6.35
CA ALA A 25 2.28 7.23 5.99
C ALA A 25 2.04 7.42 4.49
N GLY A 26 2.68 8.42 3.86
CA GLY A 26 2.64 8.63 2.42
C GLY A 26 3.24 7.45 1.65
N LEU A 27 4.37 6.90 2.12
CA LEU A 27 5.02 5.75 1.51
C LEU A 27 4.16 4.48 1.60
N VAL A 28 3.54 4.25 2.76
CA VAL A 28 2.60 3.15 2.98
C VAL A 28 1.39 3.31 2.06
N ALA A 29 0.81 4.51 1.99
CA ALA A 29 -0.33 4.79 1.13
C ALA A 29 0.00 4.60 -0.36
N ASP A 30 1.17 5.06 -0.83
CA ASP A 30 1.62 4.88 -2.22
C ASP A 30 1.86 3.40 -2.53
N SER A 31 2.50 2.67 -1.62
CA SER A 31 2.71 1.22 -1.76
C SER A 31 1.38 0.46 -1.86
N LEU A 32 0.42 0.77 -0.98
CA LEU A 32 -0.92 0.20 -1.04
C LEU A 32 -1.68 0.62 -2.30
N ALA A 33 -1.54 1.86 -2.75
CA ALA A 33 -2.17 2.35 -3.97
C ALA A 33 -1.63 1.63 -5.22
N ARG A 34 -0.31 1.43 -5.30
CA ARG A 34 0.33 0.64 -6.36
C ARG A 34 -0.11 -0.82 -6.32
N ALA A 35 -0.15 -1.43 -5.15
CA ALA A 35 -0.62 -2.81 -4.98
C ALA A 35 -2.10 -2.95 -5.39
N ARG A 36 -2.96 -1.99 -5.02
CA ARG A 36 -4.37 -1.95 -5.46
C ARG A 36 -4.51 -1.74 -6.95
N ARG A 37 -3.69 -0.87 -7.54
CA ARG A 37 -3.70 -0.59 -8.98
C ARG A 37 -3.30 -1.84 -9.76
N TRP A 38 -2.33 -2.60 -9.27
CA TRP A 38 -1.94 -3.88 -9.87
C TRP A 38 -3.02 -4.94 -9.70
N ARG A 39 -3.63 -5.04 -8.52
CA ARG A 39 -4.74 -5.98 -8.26
C ARG A 39 -5.94 -5.77 -9.18
N ARG A 40 -6.29 -4.53 -9.51
CA ARG A 40 -7.36 -4.25 -10.48
C ARG A 40 -7.03 -4.79 -11.89
N SER A 41 -5.75 -4.89 -12.24
CA SER A 41 -5.31 -5.49 -13.51
C SER A 41 -5.18 -7.00 -13.46
N LEU A 42 -5.09 -7.60 -12.26
CA LEU A 42 -5.08 -9.07 -12.10
C LEU A 42 -6.46 -9.66 -12.35
N GLU A 43 -7.53 -8.99 -11.90
CA GLU A 43 -8.92 -9.43 -12.19
C GLU A 43 -9.24 -9.45 -13.69
N ALA A 44 -8.64 -8.55 -14.48
CA ALA A 44 -8.81 -8.56 -15.92
C ALA A 44 -8.12 -9.77 -16.58
N ARG A 45 -6.98 -10.21 -16.03
CA ARG A 45 -6.18 -11.32 -16.57
C ARG A 45 -6.66 -12.70 -16.13
N GLU A 46 -7.17 -12.83 -14.91
CA GLU A 46 -7.80 -14.08 -14.45
C GLU A 46 -9.06 -14.42 -15.25
N ARG A 47 -9.85 -13.40 -15.65
CA ARG A 47 -11.05 -13.62 -16.48
C ARG A 47 -10.72 -14.07 -17.90
N GLU A 48 -9.59 -13.62 -18.45
CA GLU A 48 -9.14 -14.01 -19.79
C GLU A 48 -8.55 -15.43 -19.78
N GLN A 49 -7.71 -15.75 -18.78
CA GLN A 49 -7.12 -17.09 -18.62
C GLN A 49 -8.16 -18.15 -18.25
N ALA A 50 -9.14 -17.84 -17.38
CA ALA A 50 -10.22 -18.77 -17.06
C ALA A 50 -11.13 -19.07 -18.26
N GLY A 51 -11.26 -18.14 -19.21
CA GLY A 51 -11.98 -18.34 -20.46
C GLY A 51 -11.22 -19.19 -21.46
N GLU A 52 -9.90 -19.00 -21.57
CA GLU A 52 -9.03 -19.75 -22.48
C GLU A 52 -8.78 -21.19 -22.01
N ASP A 53 -8.59 -21.43 -20.72
CA ASP A 53 -8.42 -22.79 -20.14
C ASP A 53 -9.70 -23.63 -20.30
N GLY A 54 -10.88 -22.99 -20.19
CA GLY A 54 -12.18 -23.63 -20.44
C GLY A 54 -12.41 -23.99 -21.91
N LEU A 55 -11.91 -23.16 -22.84
CA LEU A 55 -12.00 -23.42 -24.28
C LEU A 55 -11.00 -24.51 -24.74
N GLN A 56 -9.83 -24.58 -24.09
CA GLN A 56 -8.81 -25.57 -24.40
C GLN A 56 -9.19 -26.96 -23.87
N LYS A 57 -9.78 -27.04 -22.67
CA LYS A 57 -10.19 -28.30 -22.04
C LYS A 57 -11.34 -29.02 -22.76
N GLY A 58 -12.15 -28.30 -23.55
CA GLY A 58 -13.22 -28.86 -24.40
C GLY A 58 -12.78 -29.26 -25.81
N ARG A 59 -11.51 -29.07 -26.19
CA ARG A 59 -10.97 -29.33 -27.53
C ARG A 59 -10.01 -30.52 -27.60
N GLY A 60 -9.73 -31.19 -26.48
CA GLY A 60 -8.92 -32.42 -26.46
C GLY A 60 -9.72 -33.63 -26.98
N PRO A 61 -9.17 -34.43 -27.92
CA PRO A 61 -9.87 -35.48 -28.68
C PRO A 61 -10.28 -36.70 -27.87
#